data_AF-A0A377TQT0-F1
#
_entry.id   AF-A0A377TQT0-F1
#
_cell.length_a   1.000
_cell.length_b   1.000
_cell.length_c   1.000
_cell.angle_alpha   90.00
_cell.angle_beta   90.00
_cell.angle_gamma   90.00
#
_symmetry.space_group_name_H-M   'P 1'
#
loop_
_entity.id
_entity.type
_entity.pdbx_description
1 polymer ?
#
loop_
_entity_poly.entity_id
_entity_poly.type
_entity_poly.pdbx_seq_one_letter_code
_entity_poly.pdbx_strand_id
1 'polypeptide(L)'
;MILAACEKAVQHVYEHRLRPEEKQHQPWIARVTGQLLAACREWDARLADRAAAAQPDQVMVTSTVVWSFIQLMIPAVVSAAAFPHIRALAEKGEALPAFQQYPLG
;
A
#
# COMPACT_ATOMS: atom_id res chain seq x y z
N MET A 1 -3.92 1.01 10.22
CA MET A 1 -4.40 0.59 8.88
C MET A 1 -3.25 0.39 7.90
N ILE A 2 -2.30 1.33 7.82
CA ILE A 2 -1.13 1.24 6.92
C ILE A 2 -0.41 -0.11 7.06
N LEU A 3 -0.04 -0.49 8.29
CA LEU A 3 0.65 -1.75 8.54
C LEU A 3 -0.23 -2.99 8.24
N ALA A 4 -1.54 -2.90 8.47
CA ALA A 4 -2.47 -3.98 8.12
C ALA A 4 -2.55 -4.16 6.59
N ALA A 5 -2.59 -3.06 5.82
CA ALA A 5 -2.52 -3.12 4.37
C ALA A 5 -1.18 -3.74 3.90
N CYS A 6 -0.06 -3.32 4.50
CA CYS A 6 1.25 -3.91 4.20
C CYS A 6 1.28 -5.42 4.45
N GLU A 7 0.84 -5.87 5.63
CA GLU A 7 0.78 -7.29 6.01
C GLU A 7 -0.04 -8.11 5.00
N LYS A 8 -1.21 -7.60 4.56
CA LYS A 8 -2.07 -8.29 3.59
C LYS A 8 -1.51 -8.27 2.17
N ALA A 9 -0.86 -7.19 1.77
CA ALA A 9 -0.15 -7.14 0.49
C ALA A 9 0.99 -8.17 0.43
N VAL A 10 1.78 -8.31 1.50
CA VAL A 10 2.83 -9.35 1.59
C VAL A 10 2.23 -10.75 1.52
N GLN A 11 1.15 -11.03 2.25
CA GLN A 11 0.45 -12.32 2.17
C GLN A 11 -0.04 -12.62 0.76
N HIS A 12 -0.59 -11.62 0.07
CA HIS A 12 -1.04 -11.77 -1.31
C HIS A 12 0.12 -12.08 -2.27
N VAL A 13 1.24 -11.37 -2.14
CA VAL A 13 2.45 -11.61 -2.92
C VAL A 13 2.98 -13.03 -2.68
N TYR A 14 3.07 -13.46 -1.43
CA TYR A 14 3.61 -14.78 -1.09
C TYR A 14 2.76 -15.92 -1.66
N GLU A 15 1.44 -15.83 -1.56
CA GLU A 15 0.56 -16.86 -2.11
C GLU A 15 0.74 -17.01 -3.63
N HIS A 16 0.92 -15.90 -4.37
CA HIS A 16 1.06 -15.95 -5.83
C HIS A 16 2.49 -16.22 -6.31
N ARG A 17 3.53 -15.79 -5.57
CA ARG A 17 4.93 -15.91 -6.01
C ARG A 17 5.68 -17.11 -5.45
N LEU A 18 5.27 -17.61 -4.28
CA LEU A 18 6.00 -18.70 -3.59
C LEU A 18 5.29 -20.05 -3.69
N ARG A 19 4.04 -20.08 -4.15
CA ARG A 19 3.29 -21.33 -4.35
C ARG A 19 3.04 -21.57 -5.84
N PRO A 20 3.25 -22.82 -6.32
CA PRO A 20 2.73 -23.25 -7.60
C PRO A 20 1.23 -22.96 -7.69
N GLU A 21 0.75 -22.63 -8.89
CA GLU A 21 -0.63 -22.22 -9.14
C GLU A 21 -1.64 -23.26 -8.62
N GLU A 22 -1.32 -24.55 -8.75
CA GLU A 22 -2.18 -25.65 -8.30
C GLU A 22 -2.30 -25.75 -6.77
N LYS A 23 -1.42 -25.06 -6.02
CA LYS A 23 -1.39 -25.02 -4.55
C LYS A 23 -1.90 -23.69 -3.98
N GLN A 24 -2.33 -22.76 -4.83
CA GLN A 24 -2.89 -21.49 -4.40
C GLN A 24 -4.33 -21.70 -3.90
N HIS A 25 -4.61 -21.19 -2.71
CA HIS A 25 -5.94 -21.36 -2.13
C HIS A 25 -6.83 -20.14 -2.40
N GLN A 26 -7.67 -20.23 -3.45
CA GLN A 26 -8.53 -19.13 -3.90
C GLN A 26 -9.41 -18.50 -2.79
N PRO A 27 -10.07 -19.28 -1.89
CA PRO A 27 -10.82 -18.68 -0.78
C PRO A 27 -9.97 -17.85 0.17
N TRP A 28 -8.70 -18.25 0.39
CA TRP A 28 -7.76 -17.48 1.19
C TRP A 28 -7.34 -16.18 0.48
N ILE A 29 -7.04 -16.26 -0.83
CA ILE A 29 -6.70 -15.09 -1.65
C ILE A 29 -7.84 -14.07 -1.61
N ALA A 30 -9.09 -14.51 -1.82
CA ALA A 30 -10.26 -13.64 -1.76
C ALA A 30 -10.40 -12.96 -0.39
N ARG A 31 -10.19 -13.71 0.70
CA ARG A 31 -10.25 -13.19 2.06
C ARG A 31 -9.16 -12.14 2.32
N VAL A 32 -7.90 -12.42 1.97
CA VAL A 32 -6.77 -11.50 2.15
C VAL A 32 -6.97 -10.25 1.31
N THR A 33 -7.45 -10.39 0.06
CA THR A 33 -7.76 -9.27 -0.83
C THR A 33 -8.84 -8.37 -0.25
N GLY A 34 -9.93 -8.95 0.27
CA GLY A 34 -10.98 -8.18 0.94
C GLY A 34 -10.46 -7.39 2.14
N GLN A 35 -9.60 -8.01 2.97
CA GLN A 35 -8.96 -7.35 4.11
C GLN A 35 -7.99 -6.25 3.69
N LEU A 36 -7.19 -6.47 2.64
CA LEU A 36 -6.30 -5.47 2.06
C LEU A 36 -7.09 -4.24 1.61
N LEU A 37 -8.12 -4.45 0.79
CA LEU A 37 -8.93 -3.34 0.26
C LEU A 37 -9.69 -2.59 1.37
N ALA A 38 -10.17 -3.29 2.40
CA ALA A 38 -10.77 -2.64 3.56
C ALA A 38 -9.75 -1.78 4.33
N ALA A 39 -8.53 -2.27 4.53
CA ALA A 39 -7.46 -1.50 5.17
C ALA A 39 -7.05 -0.27 4.35
N CYS A 40 -6.97 -0.39 3.02
CA CYS A 40 -6.71 0.74 2.12
C CYS A 40 -7.82 1.79 2.18
N ARG A 41 -9.11 1.39 2.18
CA ARG A 41 -10.24 2.33 2.28
C ARG A 41 -10.20 3.12 3.60
N GLU A 42 -10.00 2.44 4.72
CA GLU A 42 -9.93 3.09 6.03
C GLU A 42 -8.70 4.00 6.16
N TRP A 43 -7.58 3.59 5.54
CA TRP A 43 -6.38 4.41 5.47
C TRP A 43 -6.60 5.68 4.65
N ASP A 44 -7.18 5.57 3.45
CA ASP A 44 -7.45 6.71 2.58
C ASP A 44 -8.42 7.71 3.23
N ALA A 45 -9.49 7.20 3.85
CA ALA A 45 -10.45 8.02 4.60
C ALA A 45 -9.76 8.79 5.74
N ARG A 46 -8.90 8.14 6.53
CA ARG A 46 -8.16 8.84 7.60
C ARG A 46 -7.15 9.86 7.08
N LEU A 47 -6.64 9.70 5.87
CA LEU A 47 -5.77 10.71 5.25
C LEU A 47 -6.57 11.90 4.71
N ALA A 48 -7.81 11.70 4.27
CA ALA A 48 -8.69 12.79 3.83
C ALA A 48 -8.91 13.82 4.95
N ASP A 49 -9.12 13.35 6.19
CA ASP A 49 -9.35 14.21 7.35
C ASP A 49 -8.06 14.71 8.03
N ARG A 50 -6.89 14.28 7.54
CA ARG A 50 -5.62 14.59 8.19
C ARG A 50 -5.08 15.94 7.72
N ALA A 51 -4.85 16.84 8.68
CA ALA A 51 -4.11 18.07 8.42
C ALA A 51 -2.70 17.77 7.88
N ALA A 52 -2.28 18.53 6.86
CA ALA A 52 -0.94 18.41 6.31
C ALA A 52 0.10 18.73 7.38
N ALA A 53 1.05 17.82 7.60
CA ALA A 53 2.17 18.06 8.48
C ALA A 53 3.13 19.08 7.84
N ALA A 54 3.69 19.99 8.65
CA ALA A 54 4.65 20.99 8.18
C ALA A 54 6.03 20.38 7.82
N GLN A 55 6.32 19.20 8.36
CA GLN A 55 7.53 18.42 8.10
C GLN A 55 7.15 16.97 7.83
N PRO A 56 7.97 16.21 7.07
CA PRO A 56 7.76 14.77 6.91
C PRO A 56 7.72 14.07 8.26
N ASP A 57 6.68 13.28 8.48
CA ASP A 57 6.48 12.54 9.73
C ASP A 57 6.35 11.04 9.47
N GLN A 58 6.24 10.26 10.55
CA GLN A 58 6.17 8.80 10.46
C GLN A 58 5.00 8.32 9.60
N VAL A 59 3.87 9.04 9.62
CA VAL A 59 2.71 8.69 8.77
C VAL A 59 3.06 8.87 7.30
N MET A 60 3.68 9.99 6.90
CA MET A 60 4.11 10.20 5.52
C MET A 60 5.13 9.14 5.09
N VAL A 61 6.17 8.92 5.89
CA VAL A 61 7.24 7.96 5.54
C VAL A 61 6.67 6.55 5.37
N THR A 62 5.91 6.07 6.36
CA THR A 62 5.33 4.72 6.31
C THR A 62 4.30 4.59 5.18
N SER A 63 3.48 5.64 4.97
CA SER A 63 2.49 5.67 3.90
C SER A 63 3.14 5.56 2.53
N THR A 64 4.21 6.33 2.31
CA THR A 64 4.94 6.36 1.04
C THR A 64 5.53 4.98 0.74
N VAL A 65 6.32 4.43 1.67
CA VAL A 65 6.96 3.11 1.48
C VAL A 65 5.93 2.01 1.24
N VAL A 66 4.88 1.94 2.08
CA VAL A 66 3.87 0.88 1.97
C VAL A 66 3.05 1.01 0.68
N TRP A 67 2.69 2.24 0.30
CA TRP A 67 1.94 2.47 -0.94
C TRP A 67 2.77 2.10 -2.17
N SER A 68 4.01 2.57 -2.25
CA SER A 68 4.92 2.28 -3.35
C SER A 68 5.18 0.77 -3.47
N PHE A 69 5.33 0.05 -2.35
CA PHE A 69 5.40 -1.42 -2.34
C PHE A 69 4.13 -2.07 -2.93
N ILE A 70 2.94 -1.64 -2.50
CA ILE A 70 1.67 -2.18 -3.02
C ILE A 70 1.56 -1.97 -4.53
N GLN A 71 1.85 -0.76 -5.01
CA GLN A 71 1.77 -0.42 -6.43
C GLN A 71 2.85 -1.12 -7.28
N LEU A 72 4.02 -1.38 -6.71
CA LEU A 72 5.07 -2.16 -7.39
C LEU A 72 4.70 -3.64 -7.51
N MET A 73 4.08 -4.21 -6.46
CA MET A 73 3.96 -5.65 -6.33
C MET A 73 2.61 -6.22 -6.78
N ILE A 74 1.53 -5.48 -6.57
CA ILE A 74 0.14 -5.91 -6.82
C ILE A 74 -0.76 -4.78 -7.36
N PRO A 75 -0.33 -4.01 -8.40
CA PRO A 75 -1.09 -2.85 -8.90
C PRO A 75 -2.48 -3.22 -9.44
N ALA A 76 -2.64 -4.45 -9.95
CA ALA A 76 -3.92 -4.95 -10.45
C ALA A 76 -4.95 -5.22 -9.34
N VAL A 77 -4.50 -5.44 -8.10
CA VAL A 77 -5.37 -5.72 -6.95
C VAL A 77 -5.82 -4.42 -6.28
N VAL A 78 -4.91 -3.45 -6.16
CA VAL A 78 -5.16 -2.16 -5.51
C VAL A 78 -5.00 -1.04 -6.53
N SER A 79 -6.09 -0.70 -7.21
CA SER A 79 -6.09 0.39 -8.19
C SER A 79 -5.75 1.73 -7.54
N ALA A 80 -4.70 2.40 -8.01
CA ALA A 80 -4.29 3.71 -7.49
C ALA A 80 -5.38 4.78 -7.59
N ALA A 81 -6.25 4.70 -8.60
CA ALA A 81 -7.35 5.65 -8.80
C ALA A 81 -8.41 5.57 -7.69
N ALA A 82 -8.52 4.43 -6.99
CA ALA A 82 -9.50 4.23 -5.92
C ALA A 82 -9.06 4.83 -4.57
N PHE A 83 -7.81 5.26 -4.44
CA PHE A 83 -7.21 5.74 -3.18
C PHE A 83 -6.43 7.04 -3.37
N PRO A 84 -7.13 8.15 -3.71
CA PRO A 84 -6.50 9.38 -4.14
C PRO A 84 -5.68 10.08 -3.03
N HIS A 85 -6.08 9.96 -1.76
CA HIS A 85 -5.38 10.62 -0.65
C HIS A 85 -4.09 9.88 -0.30
N ILE A 86 -4.11 8.54 -0.32
CA ILE A 86 -2.90 7.73 -0.20
C ILE A 86 -1.95 8.05 -1.34
N ARG A 87 -2.44 8.02 -2.59
CA ARG A 87 -1.64 8.34 -3.78
C ARG A 87 -0.98 9.71 -3.67
N ALA A 88 -1.75 10.74 -3.35
CA ALA A 88 -1.22 12.11 -3.25
C ALA A 88 -0.20 12.27 -2.11
N LEU A 89 -0.39 11.57 -0.98
CA LEU A 89 0.59 11.60 0.11
C LEU A 89 1.90 10.90 -0.29
N ALA A 90 1.80 9.75 -0.97
CA ALA A 90 2.96 9.01 -1.45
C ALA A 90 3.74 9.79 -2.52
N GLU A 91 3.06 10.41 -3.49
CA GLU A 91 3.71 11.27 -4.50
C GLU A 91 4.50 12.42 -3.85
N LYS A 92 3.94 13.05 -2.81
CA LYS A 92 4.66 14.06 -2.01
C LYS A 92 5.87 13.49 -1.28
N GLY A 93 5.74 12.29 -0.72
CA GLY A 93 6.83 11.61 -0.03
C GLY A 93 7.97 11.24 -0.97
N GLU A 94 7.66 10.64 -2.12
CA GLU A 94 8.65 10.25 -3.14
C GLU A 94 9.39 11.47 -3.71
N ALA A 95 8.76 12.65 -3.75
CA ALA A 95 9.41 13.90 -4.18
C ALA A 95 10.44 14.45 -3.18
N LEU A 96 10.52 13.94 -1.95
CA LEU A 96 11.48 14.40 -0.95
C LEU A 96 12.91 13.92 -1.30
N PRO A 97 13.96 14.73 -1.02
CA PRO A 97 15.34 14.34 -1.28
C PRO A 97 15.75 13.01 -0.63
N ALA A 98 15.22 12.72 0.55
CA ALA A 98 15.50 11.47 1.26
C ALA A 98 14.97 10.22 0.52
N PHE A 99 13.83 10.33 -0.17
CA PHE A 99 13.29 9.23 -0.99
C PHE A 99 13.99 9.15 -2.35
N GLN A 100 14.29 10.30 -2.96
CA GLN A 100 15.05 10.35 -4.22
C GLN A 100 16.47 9.76 -4.11
N GLN A 101 17.07 9.76 -2.91
CA GLN A 101 18.35 9.10 -2.66
C GLN A 101 18.24 7.56 -2.68
N TYR A 102 17.05 7.01 -2.43
CA TYR A 102 16.79 5.57 -2.36
C TYR A 102 15.54 5.19 -3.18
N PRO A 103 15.58 5.36 -4.52
CA PRO A 103 14.42 5.14 -5.36
C PRO A 103 14.01 3.66 -5.38
N LEU A 104 12.70 3.42 -5.46
CA LEU A 104 12.13 2.10 -5.69
C LEU A 104 12.14 1.81 -7.19
N GLY A 105 13.28 1.32 -7.71
CA GLY A 105 13.47 0.91 -9.11
C GLY A 105 14.55 1.70 -9.82
#